data_AF-A0A2G6P2H2-F1
#
_entry.id   AF-A0A2G6P2H2-F1
#
_cell.length_a   1.000
_cell.length_b   1.000
_cell.length_c   1.000
_cell.angle_alpha   90.00
_cell.angle_beta   90.00
_cell.angle_gamma   90.00
#
_symmetry.space_group_name_H-M   'P 1'
#
loop_
_entity.id
_entity.type
_entity.pdbx_description
1 polymer ?
#
loop_
_entity_poly.entity_id
_entity_poly.type
_entity_poly.pdbx_seq_one_letter_code
_entity_poly.pdbx_strand_id
1 'polypeptide(L)'
;MKIYQFIKYNQETEIDHIKNYGDSRLTICFDFEDGVQQCFNSEKTSILKEKHRDYFSSIISKFRSDIKIGVRVNSTNPLELEKDILEIKNKNIHSIFIPKVESLDKMGKIVEKLDKNGIAYKEIIPVIESSNGLANIRDIVENESIKNIAFGHCDYNMSLNILPFFHQDNFEYWKWVEKIINSIKDKGICFINSPYLFIKNDDFFISMLQHLKNFSSNNCGQITLSNNQTSLILLDKNREVEFDKLLANRHQLYPTNQYLKKLISDYEKFNRGNGLSKSMERIISVQEYLVAKRFKAKSRELKTKVLFVGGCFPVQHNIIFEDIFLSKTKLLVEKDVNTNLEIDIIRYERFAKVLEKIKNHGKSKDIDILIFSIRPEPFFRLIKFYYKYIDYEGKIRHSLNLPILNIVNPEKYDLLFLSRIFDSYYDYYDYKESSIHNFLVDANYFIGKLFGNKSYAIRKYIELIEEIGKYCNENNIFFILLGPNLRSKTKEEPKFCRELDKKVRDKFPNISYVTGFEEDGKRDKIFQKNGIHVSKFYHSLIAKRLSNVIKNRS
;
A
#
# COMPACT_ATOMS: atom_id res chain seq x y z
N MET A 1 11.62 -23.86 3.54
CA MET A 1 11.27 -22.63 4.27
C MET A 1 11.97 -22.62 5.63
N LYS A 2 12.64 -21.53 5.99
CA LYS A 2 13.26 -21.33 7.32
C LYS A 2 12.18 -20.91 8.35
N ILE A 3 12.32 -21.31 9.60
CA ILE A 3 11.34 -21.00 10.66
C ILE A 3 12.04 -20.19 11.75
N TYR A 4 11.51 -19.01 12.05
CA TYR A 4 12.01 -18.13 13.11
C TYR A 4 10.91 -17.98 14.17
N GLN A 5 10.96 -18.81 15.21
CA GLN A 5 9.94 -18.81 16.24
C GLN A 5 10.30 -17.82 17.35
N PHE A 6 9.57 -16.70 17.41
CA PHE A 6 9.70 -15.75 18.49
C PHE A 6 8.92 -16.24 19.70
N ILE A 7 9.60 -16.37 20.83
CA ILE A 7 9.01 -16.89 22.07
C ILE A 7 8.75 -15.76 23.05
N LYS A 8 7.65 -15.87 23.79
CA LYS A 8 7.46 -15.09 25.01
C LYS A 8 8.24 -15.78 26.12
N TYR A 9 9.06 -15.03 26.84
CA TYR A 9 9.88 -15.57 27.92
C TYR A 9 9.90 -14.62 29.13
N ASN A 10 9.94 -15.22 30.31
CA ASN A 10 9.97 -14.60 31.64
C ASN A 10 10.49 -15.63 32.67
N GLN A 11 10.49 -15.27 33.95
CA GLN A 11 10.88 -16.18 35.05
C GLN A 11 10.08 -17.50 35.13
N GLU A 12 8.86 -17.54 34.60
CA GLU A 12 7.95 -18.70 34.63
C GLU A 12 8.02 -19.52 33.33
N THR A 13 8.90 -19.17 32.40
CA THR A 13 8.92 -19.80 31.08
C THR A 13 9.54 -21.19 31.15
N GLU A 14 8.67 -22.19 31.10
CA GLU A 14 9.05 -23.58 30.88
C GLU A 14 9.45 -23.77 29.42
N ILE A 15 10.68 -24.25 29.22
CA ILE A 15 11.26 -24.47 27.89
C ILE A 15 11.24 -25.93 27.46
N ASP A 16 10.67 -26.83 28.27
CA ASP A 16 10.68 -28.28 27.98
C ASP A 16 9.97 -28.64 26.69
N HIS A 17 8.94 -27.87 26.32
CA HIS A 17 8.26 -28.02 25.05
C HIS A 17 9.10 -27.55 23.85
N ILE A 18 10.17 -26.77 24.04
CA ILE A 18 11.02 -26.21 22.97
C ILE A 18 12.41 -26.87 22.93
N LYS A 19 12.92 -27.34 24.08
CA LYS A 19 14.24 -27.97 24.25
C LYS A 19 14.49 -29.18 23.36
N ASN A 20 13.44 -29.82 22.86
CA ASN A 20 13.52 -31.06 22.09
C ASN A 20 13.20 -30.88 20.59
N TYR A 21 12.92 -29.65 20.12
CA TYR A 21 12.77 -29.42 18.70
C TYR A 21 14.14 -29.43 18.02
N GLY A 22 14.49 -30.57 17.40
CA GLY A 22 15.72 -30.78 16.65
C GLY A 22 15.61 -30.50 15.14
N ASP A 23 14.61 -29.74 14.68
CA ASP A 23 14.48 -29.46 13.25
C ASP A 23 15.51 -28.42 12.80
N SER A 24 16.38 -28.81 11.87
CA SER A 24 17.44 -27.95 11.32
C SER A 24 16.95 -26.63 10.69
N ARG A 25 15.66 -26.52 10.36
CA ARG A 25 15.02 -25.31 9.81
C ARG A 25 14.59 -24.32 10.88
N LEU A 26 14.49 -24.74 12.15
CA LEU A 26 13.96 -23.94 13.25
C LEU A 26 15.06 -23.14 13.94
N THR A 27 14.80 -21.85 14.15
CA THR A 27 15.59 -20.96 15.00
C THR A 27 14.67 -20.38 16.08
N ILE A 28 15.03 -20.58 17.34
CA ILE A 28 14.29 -20.05 18.49
C ILE A 28 14.78 -18.63 18.78
N CYS A 29 13.90 -17.65 18.61
CA CYS A 29 14.23 -16.24 18.64
C CYS A 29 13.81 -15.58 19.95
N PHE A 30 14.76 -14.94 20.62
CA PHE A 30 14.54 -14.09 21.79
C PHE A 30 14.47 -12.64 21.37
N ASP A 31 13.47 -11.94 21.87
CA ASP A 31 13.24 -10.54 21.54
C ASP A 31 13.71 -9.64 22.68
N PHE A 32 14.64 -8.73 22.42
CA PHE A 32 15.02 -7.65 23.35
C PHE A 32 14.41 -6.29 22.97
N GLU A 33 13.70 -6.22 21.83
CA GLU A 33 13.14 -4.98 21.29
C GLU A 33 11.64 -4.86 21.63
N ASP A 34 10.75 -4.88 20.63
CA ASP A 34 9.35 -4.47 20.79
C ASP A 34 8.50 -5.48 21.56
N GLY A 35 8.90 -6.75 21.64
CA GLY A 35 8.25 -7.74 22.50
C GLY A 35 8.39 -7.40 23.99
N VAL A 36 9.41 -6.61 24.36
CA VAL A 36 9.78 -6.28 25.73
C VAL A 36 9.66 -4.78 25.96
N GLN A 37 8.42 -4.30 26.09
CA GLN A 37 8.13 -2.90 26.38
C GLN A 37 6.91 -2.70 27.27
N GLN A 38 6.97 -1.67 28.11
CA GLN A 38 5.86 -1.24 28.96
C GLN A 38 5.04 -0.16 28.24
N CYS A 39 4.04 -0.58 27.48
CA CYS A 39 3.26 0.32 26.62
C CYS A 39 2.46 1.41 27.35
N PHE A 40 2.15 1.22 28.64
CA PHE A 40 1.45 2.22 29.47
C PHE A 40 2.37 3.01 30.42
N ASN A 41 3.64 2.61 30.52
CA ASN A 41 4.63 3.28 31.37
C ASN A 41 6.02 3.12 30.75
N SER A 42 6.34 4.01 29.80
CA SER A 42 7.57 3.95 29.02
C SER A 42 8.84 3.98 29.88
N GLU A 43 8.81 4.67 31.01
CA GLU A 43 9.95 4.79 31.95
C GLU A 43 10.36 3.44 32.53
N LYS A 44 9.42 2.50 32.68
CA LYS A 44 9.68 1.15 33.19
C LYS A 44 10.20 0.18 32.11
N THR A 45 10.30 0.61 30.85
CA THR A 45 10.72 -0.28 29.74
C THR A 45 12.16 -0.75 29.89
N SER A 46 13.10 0.12 30.28
CA SER A 46 14.50 -0.27 30.46
C SER A 46 14.68 -1.31 31.58
N ILE A 47 13.94 -1.17 32.70
CA ILE A 47 13.94 -2.16 33.79
C ILE A 47 13.37 -3.50 33.31
N LEU A 48 12.31 -3.48 32.49
CA LEU A 48 11.75 -4.70 31.93
C LEU A 48 12.74 -5.41 30.99
N LYS A 49 13.44 -4.64 30.14
CA LYS A 49 14.47 -5.16 29.22
C LYS A 49 15.62 -5.79 29.96
N GLU A 50 16.10 -5.16 31.02
CA GLU A 50 17.12 -5.71 31.92
C GLU A 50 16.71 -7.07 32.49
N LYS A 51 15.50 -7.18 33.07
CA LYS A 51 14.98 -8.47 33.55
C LYS A 51 14.90 -9.54 32.46
N HIS A 52 14.54 -9.16 31.23
CA HIS A 52 14.50 -10.13 30.13
C HIS A 52 15.89 -10.58 29.71
N ARG A 53 16.91 -9.73 29.75
CA ARG A 53 18.31 -10.15 29.54
C ARG A 53 18.74 -11.19 30.57
N ASP A 54 18.41 -10.95 31.86
CA ASP A 54 18.69 -11.92 32.93
C ASP A 54 17.98 -13.26 32.68
N TYR A 55 16.69 -13.20 32.29
CA TYR A 55 15.93 -14.40 31.96
C TYR A 55 16.53 -15.14 30.77
N PHE A 56 16.95 -14.42 29.72
CA PHE A 56 17.61 -15.01 28.57
C PHE A 56 18.88 -15.78 28.97
N SER A 57 19.75 -15.19 29.79
CA SER A 57 20.93 -15.89 30.34
C SER A 57 20.56 -17.18 31.09
N SER A 58 19.52 -17.14 31.92
CA SER A 58 19.05 -18.31 32.67
C SER A 58 18.43 -19.40 31.79
N ILE A 59 17.85 -19.00 30.65
CA ILE A 59 17.13 -19.88 29.74
C ILE A 59 18.09 -20.53 28.75
N ILE A 60 19.00 -19.77 28.15
CA ILE A 60 19.89 -20.26 27.09
C ILE A 60 20.85 -21.34 27.59
N SER A 61 21.27 -21.27 28.86
CA SER A 61 22.12 -22.30 29.49
C SER A 61 21.44 -23.68 29.58
N LYS A 62 20.12 -23.74 29.44
CA LYS A 62 19.32 -24.97 29.47
C LYS A 62 19.02 -25.55 28.07
N PHE A 63 19.42 -24.85 27.00
CA PHE A 63 19.25 -25.34 25.63
C PHE A 63 20.39 -26.27 25.23
N ARG A 64 20.08 -27.27 24.40
CA ARG A 64 21.11 -28.09 23.75
C ARG A 64 21.91 -27.26 22.76
N SER A 65 23.18 -27.62 22.56
CA SER A 65 24.11 -26.89 21.69
C SER A 65 23.75 -26.91 20.19
N ASP A 66 22.93 -27.87 19.75
CA ASP A 66 22.49 -28.01 18.37
C ASP A 66 21.26 -27.15 18.02
N ILE A 67 20.62 -26.54 19.02
CA ILE A 67 19.47 -25.66 18.79
C ILE A 67 19.97 -24.30 18.31
N LYS A 68 19.42 -23.84 17.18
CA LYS A 68 19.73 -22.52 16.63
C LYS A 68 19.03 -21.44 17.46
N ILE A 69 19.82 -20.58 18.08
CA ILE A 69 19.34 -19.44 18.86
C ILE A 69 19.39 -18.17 18.01
N GLY A 70 18.27 -17.47 17.92
CA GLY A 70 18.16 -16.15 17.32
C GLY A 70 17.96 -15.08 18.39
N VAL A 71 18.46 -13.87 18.16
CA VAL A 71 18.21 -12.72 19.03
C VAL A 71 17.82 -11.51 18.17
N ARG A 72 16.74 -10.81 18.52
CA ARG A 72 16.45 -9.48 18.01
C ARG A 72 16.95 -8.44 19.00
N VAL A 73 17.98 -7.70 18.60
CA VAL A 73 18.62 -6.67 19.42
C VAL A 73 17.92 -5.32 19.26
N ASN A 74 18.16 -4.39 20.18
CA ASN A 74 17.73 -3.01 20.08
C ASN A 74 18.60 -2.25 19.06
N SER A 75 18.00 -1.40 18.22
CA SER A 75 18.77 -0.57 17.27
C SER A 75 18.54 0.94 17.42
N THR A 76 17.52 1.36 18.18
CA THR A 76 17.13 2.76 18.33
C THR A 76 17.78 3.45 19.52
N ASN A 77 17.97 2.73 20.62
CA ASN A 77 18.63 3.23 21.82
C ASN A 77 20.03 2.63 21.91
N PRO A 78 21.10 3.41 21.69
CA PRO A 78 22.47 2.92 21.76
C PRO A 78 22.80 2.26 23.11
N LEU A 79 22.27 2.77 24.23
CA LEU A 79 22.53 2.20 25.56
C LEU A 79 21.90 0.82 25.73
N GLU A 80 20.71 0.60 25.18
CA GLU A 80 20.07 -0.71 25.21
C GLU A 80 20.77 -1.70 24.27
N LEU A 81 21.29 -1.24 23.13
CA LEU A 81 22.12 -2.06 22.26
C LEU A 81 23.41 -2.52 22.95
N GLU A 82 24.12 -1.63 23.66
CA GLU A 82 25.34 -2.03 24.40
C GLU A 82 25.02 -3.10 25.44
N LYS A 83 23.91 -2.97 26.17
CA LYS A 83 23.45 -3.98 27.13
C LYS A 83 23.11 -5.31 26.43
N ASP A 84 22.49 -5.27 25.25
CA ASP A 84 22.21 -6.47 24.46
C ASP A 84 23.50 -7.17 24.02
N ILE A 85 24.50 -6.41 23.55
CA ILE A 85 25.80 -6.93 23.11
C ILE A 85 26.53 -7.61 24.27
N LEU A 86 26.56 -6.98 25.44
CA LEU A 86 27.14 -7.57 26.64
C LEU A 86 26.43 -8.87 27.03
N GLU A 87 25.10 -8.87 26.97
CA GLU A 87 24.29 -10.03 27.29
C GLU A 87 24.55 -11.20 26.34
N ILE A 88 24.67 -10.98 25.03
CA ILE A 88 24.90 -12.06 24.05
C ILE A 88 26.38 -12.47 23.94
N LYS A 89 27.29 -11.77 24.61
CA LYS A 89 28.73 -12.08 24.58
C LYS A 89 29.00 -13.48 25.11
N ASN A 90 29.93 -14.17 24.45
CA ASN A 90 30.32 -15.56 24.74
C ASN A 90 29.18 -16.60 24.61
N LYS A 91 28.04 -16.24 24.01
CA LYS A 91 26.95 -17.17 23.71
C LYS A 91 26.98 -17.55 22.23
N ASN A 92 26.60 -18.79 21.91
CA ASN A 92 26.51 -19.26 20.53
C ASN A 92 25.19 -18.77 19.90
N ILE A 93 25.23 -17.60 19.27
CA ILE A 93 24.07 -17.04 18.57
C ILE A 93 24.11 -17.48 17.12
N HIS A 94 23.02 -18.03 16.60
CA HIS A 94 22.92 -18.37 15.18
C HIS A 94 22.53 -17.12 14.37
N SER A 95 21.44 -16.46 14.73
CA SER A 95 20.88 -15.34 13.97
C SER A 95 20.77 -14.08 14.82
N ILE A 96 21.18 -12.92 14.28
CA ILE A 96 20.94 -11.62 14.90
C ILE A 96 20.02 -10.80 13.99
N PHE A 97 18.83 -10.47 14.50
CA PHE A 97 17.91 -9.55 13.84
C PHE A 97 18.24 -8.12 14.22
N ILE A 98 18.44 -7.27 13.22
CA ILE A 98 18.72 -5.84 13.40
C ILE A 98 17.48 -5.04 12.97
N PRO A 99 16.70 -4.47 13.90
CA PRO A 99 15.50 -3.70 13.57
C PRO A 99 15.82 -2.33 12.97
N LYS A 100 14.84 -1.70 12.34
CA LYS A 100 14.87 -0.32 11.79
C LYS A 100 16.07 -0.05 10.91
N VAL A 101 16.42 -0.96 10.00
CA VAL A 101 17.52 -0.76 9.06
C VAL A 101 17.04 0.13 7.91
N GLU A 102 17.60 1.34 7.84
CA GLU A 102 17.24 2.37 6.84
C GLU A 102 18.36 2.66 5.84
N SER A 103 19.59 2.22 6.12
CA SER A 103 20.76 2.42 5.28
C SER A 103 21.83 1.35 5.56
N LEU A 104 22.74 1.19 4.59
CA LEU A 104 23.91 0.33 4.72
C LEU A 104 24.82 0.77 5.88
N ASP A 105 25.06 2.07 6.04
CA ASP A 105 25.90 2.65 7.10
C ASP A 105 25.38 2.33 8.52
N LYS A 106 24.06 2.47 8.74
CA LYS A 106 23.46 2.18 10.06
C LYS A 106 23.66 0.72 10.45
N MET A 107 23.46 -0.19 9.50
CA MET A 107 23.66 -1.62 9.71
C MET A 107 25.15 -1.95 9.89
N GLY A 108 26.03 -1.37 9.08
CA GLY A 108 27.49 -1.52 9.20
C GLY A 108 28.01 -1.14 10.58
N LYS A 109 27.52 -0.03 11.16
CA LYS A 109 27.89 0.40 12.53
C LYS A 109 27.49 -0.62 13.62
N ILE A 110 26.36 -1.30 13.45
CA ILE A 110 25.91 -2.32 14.41
C ILE A 110 26.75 -3.58 14.25
N VAL A 111 27.02 -4.01 13.01
CA VAL A 111 27.90 -5.15 12.71
C VAL A 111 29.31 -4.91 13.27
N GLU A 112 29.89 -3.74 13.02
CA GLU A 112 31.21 -3.37 13.55
C GLU A 112 31.26 -3.45 15.08
N LYS A 113 30.18 -3.04 15.77
CA LYS A 113 30.08 -3.18 17.23
C LYS A 113 30.02 -4.63 17.69
N LEU A 114 29.28 -5.48 16.98
CA LEU A 114 29.22 -6.92 17.28
C LEU A 114 30.60 -7.56 17.10
N ASP A 115 31.28 -7.25 16.00
CA ASP A 115 32.59 -7.80 15.67
C ASP A 115 33.68 -7.33 16.66
N LYS A 116 33.70 -6.02 16.99
CA LYS A 116 34.62 -5.47 18.01
C LYS A 116 34.45 -6.10 19.39
N ASN A 117 33.24 -6.54 19.72
CA ASN A 117 32.95 -7.22 20.98
C ASN A 117 33.16 -8.74 20.93
N GLY A 118 33.59 -9.28 19.79
CA GLY A 118 33.84 -10.70 19.60
C GLY A 118 32.57 -11.55 19.64
N ILE A 119 31.43 -10.99 19.23
CA ILE A 119 30.17 -11.73 19.21
C ILE A 119 30.19 -12.73 18.04
N ALA A 120 30.09 -14.02 18.36
CA ALA A 120 29.99 -15.06 17.36
C ALA A 120 28.54 -15.19 16.85
N TYR A 121 28.34 -15.01 15.55
CA TYR A 121 27.05 -15.21 14.88
C TYR A 121 27.20 -15.91 13.52
N LYS A 122 26.13 -16.56 13.03
CA LYS A 122 26.12 -17.21 11.70
C LYS A 122 25.44 -16.36 10.63
N GLU A 123 24.44 -15.58 10.99
CA GLU A 123 23.75 -14.69 10.06
C GLU A 123 23.27 -13.40 10.73
N ILE A 124 23.39 -12.30 10.00
CA ILE A 124 22.73 -11.03 10.29
C ILE A 124 21.47 -10.94 9.43
N ILE A 125 20.37 -10.53 10.05
CA ILE A 125 19.05 -10.40 9.42
C ILE A 125 18.57 -8.95 9.61
N PRO A 126 18.84 -8.05 8.67
CA PRO A 126 18.25 -6.72 8.69
C PRO A 126 16.73 -6.82 8.55
N VAL A 127 16.01 -6.06 9.39
CA VAL A 127 14.54 -5.95 9.34
C VAL A 127 14.17 -4.64 8.66
N ILE A 128 13.50 -4.76 7.52
CA ILE A 128 12.95 -3.63 6.77
C ILE A 128 11.57 -3.30 7.34
N GLU A 129 11.44 -2.11 7.92
CA GLU A 129 10.23 -1.74 8.65
C GLU A 129 9.93 -0.24 8.64
N SER A 130 10.57 0.50 7.74
CA SER A 130 10.21 1.88 7.43
C SER A 130 10.21 2.13 5.92
N SER A 131 9.48 3.16 5.49
CA SER A 131 9.45 3.61 4.10
C SER A 131 10.85 3.93 3.56
N ASN A 132 11.72 4.51 4.38
CA ASN A 132 13.13 4.76 4.05
C ASN A 132 13.91 3.46 3.85
N GLY A 133 13.75 2.48 4.76
CA GLY A 133 14.37 1.17 4.61
C GLY A 133 13.95 0.45 3.33
N LEU A 134 12.67 0.50 2.96
CA LEU A 134 12.20 -0.10 1.72
C LEU A 134 12.67 0.67 0.47
N ALA A 135 12.82 2.00 0.55
CA ALA A 135 13.35 2.81 -0.53
C ALA A 135 14.84 2.50 -0.81
N ASN A 136 15.61 2.25 0.24
CA ASN A 136 17.06 2.01 0.18
C ASN A 136 17.42 0.51 0.18
N ILE A 137 16.46 -0.38 -0.02
CA ILE A 137 16.67 -1.82 0.15
C ILE A 137 17.78 -2.37 -0.75
N ARG A 138 17.92 -1.84 -1.98
CA ARG A 138 18.97 -2.25 -2.93
C ARG A 138 20.37 -1.96 -2.37
N ASP A 139 20.56 -0.77 -1.82
CA ASP A 139 21.83 -0.35 -1.21
C ASP A 139 22.13 -1.16 0.05
N ILE A 140 21.10 -1.44 0.87
CA ILE A 140 21.23 -2.27 2.08
C ILE A 140 21.75 -3.67 1.72
N VAL A 141 21.27 -4.26 0.62
CA VAL A 141 21.66 -5.61 0.18
C VAL A 141 22.93 -5.66 -0.68
N GLU A 142 23.64 -4.55 -0.89
CA GLU A 142 24.98 -4.61 -1.50
C GLU A 142 26.02 -5.27 -0.58
N ASN A 143 25.71 -5.41 0.71
CA ASN A 143 26.57 -6.15 1.62
C ASN A 143 26.43 -7.68 1.41
N GLU A 144 27.46 -8.31 0.87
CA GLU A 144 27.51 -9.76 0.56
C GLU A 144 27.33 -10.67 1.79
N SER A 145 27.54 -10.15 3.01
CA SER A 145 27.32 -10.90 4.24
C SER A 145 25.84 -11.16 4.54
N ILE A 146 24.92 -10.42 3.91
CA ILE A 146 23.48 -10.53 4.12
C ILE A 146 22.94 -11.70 3.31
N LYS A 147 22.49 -12.74 4.02
CA LYS A 147 21.84 -13.92 3.41
C LYS A 147 20.33 -13.91 3.56
N ASN A 148 19.79 -13.09 4.46
CA ASN A 148 18.36 -13.01 4.69
C ASN A 148 17.94 -11.57 5.00
N ILE A 149 16.72 -11.21 4.64
CA ILE A 149 16.05 -9.98 5.05
C ILE A 149 14.71 -10.30 5.65
N ALA A 150 14.35 -9.65 6.76
CA ALA A 150 13.02 -9.75 7.33
C ALA A 150 12.17 -8.51 7.04
N PHE A 151 10.86 -8.68 6.99
CA PHE A 151 9.91 -7.57 6.87
C PHE A 151 9.13 -7.37 8.17
N GLY A 152 9.20 -6.17 8.74
CA GLY A 152 8.46 -5.75 9.93
C GLY A 152 7.22 -4.93 9.56
N HIS A 153 6.14 -5.59 9.10
CA HIS A 153 5.00 -4.87 8.51
C HIS A 153 4.22 -3.95 9.48
N CYS A 154 4.19 -4.25 10.78
CA CYS A 154 3.48 -3.39 11.75
C CYS A 154 4.17 -2.04 11.91
N ASP A 155 5.48 -2.05 12.12
CA ASP A 155 6.31 -0.85 12.12
C ASP A 155 6.31 -0.16 10.75
N TYR A 156 6.28 -0.92 9.65
CA TYR A 156 6.14 -0.35 8.31
C TYR A 156 4.84 0.46 8.15
N ASN A 157 3.70 -0.13 8.51
CA ASN A 157 2.40 0.55 8.51
C ASN A 157 2.42 1.81 9.41
N MET A 158 3.05 1.71 10.59
CA MET A 158 3.21 2.83 11.52
C MET A 158 4.09 3.95 10.94
N SER A 159 5.16 3.60 10.23
CA SER A 159 6.06 4.57 9.57
C SER A 159 5.33 5.37 8.49
N LEU A 160 4.30 4.78 7.87
CA LEU A 160 3.44 5.41 6.89
C LEU A 160 2.22 6.11 7.51
N ASN A 161 2.02 5.99 8.83
CA ASN A 161 0.85 6.49 9.56
C ASN A 161 -0.49 6.03 8.94
N ILE A 162 -0.55 4.76 8.51
CA ILE A 162 -1.73 4.15 7.87
C ILE A 162 -2.61 3.46 8.92
N LEU A 163 -3.92 3.56 8.78
CA LEU A 163 -4.89 2.75 9.54
C LEU A 163 -6.18 2.56 8.72
N PRO A 164 -6.83 1.38 8.71
CA PRO A 164 -6.39 0.11 9.30
C PRO A 164 -5.06 -0.39 8.70
N PHE A 165 -4.28 -1.15 9.47
CA PHE A 165 -3.02 -1.71 8.98
C PHE A 165 -3.28 -2.71 7.85
N PHE A 166 -2.42 -2.70 6.83
CA PHE A 166 -2.39 -3.74 5.80
C PHE A 166 -1.63 -4.95 6.33
N HIS A 167 -2.38 -5.99 6.70
CA HIS A 167 -1.87 -7.31 7.08
C HIS A 167 -1.85 -8.25 5.87
N GLN A 168 -1.44 -9.50 6.09
CA GLN A 168 -1.30 -10.53 5.05
C GLN A 168 -2.61 -10.87 4.31
N ASP A 169 -3.77 -10.46 4.83
CA ASP A 169 -5.09 -10.58 4.20
C ASP A 169 -5.43 -9.42 3.25
N ASN A 170 -4.47 -8.53 2.95
CA ASN A 170 -4.65 -7.39 2.07
C ASN A 170 -3.67 -7.43 0.89
N PHE A 171 -4.15 -7.09 -0.31
CA PHE A 171 -3.31 -6.99 -1.51
C PHE A 171 -2.10 -6.06 -1.34
N GLU A 172 -2.25 -4.96 -0.61
CA GLU A 172 -1.20 -3.96 -0.44
C GLU A 172 0.01 -4.51 0.33
N TYR A 173 -0.21 -5.41 1.29
CA TYR A 173 0.88 -6.11 1.97
C TYR A 173 1.74 -6.88 0.98
N TRP A 174 1.12 -7.59 0.05
CA TRP A 174 1.81 -8.41 -0.94
C TRP A 174 2.54 -7.58 -1.99
N LYS A 175 2.09 -6.37 -2.30
CA LYS A 175 2.89 -5.43 -3.13
C LYS A 175 4.19 -5.02 -2.44
N TRP A 176 4.18 -4.86 -1.12
CA TRP A 176 5.42 -4.58 -0.37
C TRP A 176 6.35 -5.79 -0.40
N VAL A 177 5.82 -6.99 -0.16
CA VAL A 177 6.58 -8.25 -0.27
C VAL A 177 7.17 -8.40 -1.67
N GLU A 178 6.39 -8.11 -2.72
CA GLU A 178 6.83 -8.15 -4.11
C GLU A 178 8.02 -7.23 -4.35
N LYS A 179 7.91 -5.99 -3.90
CA LYS A 179 8.95 -4.99 -4.04
C LYS A 179 10.23 -5.42 -3.32
N ILE A 180 10.11 -6.03 -2.14
CA ILE A 180 11.25 -6.58 -1.39
C ILE A 180 11.89 -7.72 -2.16
N ILE A 181 11.12 -8.76 -2.52
CA ILE A 181 11.64 -9.95 -3.22
C ILE A 181 12.29 -9.57 -4.54
N ASN A 182 11.65 -8.72 -5.35
CA ASN A 182 12.21 -8.25 -6.61
C ASN A 182 13.51 -7.44 -6.44
N SER A 183 13.76 -6.88 -5.27
CA SER A 183 15.00 -6.16 -4.98
C SER A 183 16.14 -7.05 -4.50
N ILE A 184 15.85 -8.29 -4.08
CA ILE A 184 16.83 -9.18 -3.44
C ILE A 184 17.02 -10.53 -4.16
N LYS A 185 16.10 -10.91 -5.05
CA LYS A 185 16.08 -12.22 -5.72
C LYS A 185 17.34 -12.51 -6.54
N ASP A 186 17.87 -11.51 -7.23
CA ASP A 186 19.05 -11.67 -8.11
C ASP A 186 20.33 -11.93 -7.30
N LYS A 187 20.30 -11.68 -5.99
CA LYS A 187 21.40 -11.92 -5.05
C LYS A 187 21.24 -13.24 -4.26
N GLY A 188 20.18 -14.01 -4.52
CA GLY A 188 19.89 -15.24 -3.79
C GLY A 188 19.56 -15.03 -2.30
N ILE A 189 19.25 -13.81 -1.88
CA ILE A 189 18.92 -13.48 -0.49
C ILE A 189 17.53 -14.02 -0.15
N CYS A 190 17.43 -14.71 0.99
CA CYS A 190 16.18 -15.27 1.48
C CYS A 190 15.27 -14.19 2.08
N PHE A 191 14.01 -14.15 1.64
CA PHE A 191 13.00 -13.27 2.25
C PHE A 191 12.36 -13.92 3.48
N ILE A 192 12.36 -13.25 4.62
CA ILE A 192 11.71 -13.68 5.85
C ILE A 192 10.44 -12.87 6.05
N ASN A 193 9.31 -13.55 5.95
CA ASN A 193 8.00 -12.95 6.03
C ASN A 193 7.64 -12.52 7.45
N SER A 194 6.81 -11.48 7.57
CA SER A 194 6.38 -10.93 8.86
C SER A 194 5.56 -11.94 9.68
N PRO A 195 5.47 -11.76 11.01
CA PRO A 195 4.58 -12.56 11.83
C PRO A 195 3.11 -12.46 11.37
N TYR A 196 2.40 -13.60 11.30
CA TYR A 196 0.96 -13.63 11.05
C TYR A 196 0.19 -13.51 12.38
N LEU A 197 -0.60 -12.44 12.51
CA LEU A 197 -1.20 -12.07 13.80
C LEU A 197 -2.52 -12.79 14.11
N PHE A 198 -3.18 -13.40 13.12
CA PHE A 198 -4.43 -14.15 13.31
C PHE A 198 -4.13 -15.62 13.63
N ILE A 199 -3.55 -15.86 14.81
CA ILE A 199 -2.98 -17.16 15.24
C ILE A 199 -3.98 -18.35 15.31
N LYS A 200 -5.28 -18.12 15.08
CA LYS A 200 -6.32 -19.16 15.05
C LYS A 200 -6.81 -19.48 13.62
N ASN A 201 -6.36 -18.72 12.62
CA ASN A 201 -6.79 -18.92 11.24
C ASN A 201 -5.77 -19.77 10.47
N ASP A 202 -5.75 -21.05 10.80
CA ASP A 202 -4.79 -22.01 10.27
C ASP A 202 -4.94 -22.20 8.75
N ASP A 203 -6.17 -22.20 8.24
CA ASP A 203 -6.46 -22.33 6.81
C ASP A 203 -5.86 -21.19 5.98
N PHE A 204 -6.05 -19.95 6.43
CA PHE A 204 -5.45 -18.80 5.77
C PHE A 204 -3.93 -18.86 5.90
N PHE A 205 -3.40 -19.19 7.09
CA PHE A 205 -1.96 -19.28 7.32
C PHE A 205 -1.29 -20.29 6.37
N ILE A 206 -1.86 -21.49 6.20
CA ILE A 206 -1.34 -22.51 5.26
C ILE A 206 -1.34 -21.95 3.83
N SER A 207 -2.46 -21.37 3.39
CA SER A 207 -2.59 -20.79 2.05
C SER A 207 -1.56 -19.67 1.81
N MET A 208 -1.34 -18.84 2.83
CA MET A 208 -0.34 -17.77 2.85
C MET A 208 1.09 -18.31 2.71
N LEU A 209 1.44 -19.40 3.41
CA LEU A 209 2.76 -20.03 3.32
C LEU A 209 3.04 -20.53 1.90
N GLN A 210 2.05 -21.11 1.25
CA GLN A 210 2.21 -21.63 -0.11
C GLN A 210 2.33 -20.51 -1.13
N HIS A 211 1.50 -19.48 -1.00
CA HIS A 211 1.64 -18.28 -1.82
C HIS A 211 3.05 -17.69 -1.65
N LEU A 212 3.54 -17.55 -0.41
CA LEU A 212 4.90 -17.08 -0.13
C LEU A 212 5.99 -17.94 -0.78
N LYS A 213 5.88 -19.27 -0.74
CA LYS A 213 6.83 -20.19 -1.39
C LYS A 213 6.86 -20.00 -2.90
N ASN A 214 5.69 -19.96 -3.54
CA ASN A 214 5.58 -19.73 -4.97
C ASN A 214 6.18 -18.38 -5.36
N PHE A 215 5.88 -17.36 -4.55
CA PHE A 215 6.29 -15.99 -4.79
C PHE A 215 7.81 -15.75 -4.62
N SER A 216 8.45 -16.54 -3.76
CA SER A 216 9.89 -16.44 -3.44
C SER A 216 10.75 -17.54 -4.07
N SER A 217 10.20 -18.35 -4.99
CA SER A 217 10.88 -19.53 -5.56
C SER A 217 11.47 -20.45 -4.49
N ASN A 218 10.70 -20.69 -3.41
CA ASN A 218 11.07 -21.46 -2.21
C ASN A 218 12.20 -20.88 -1.33
N ASN A 219 12.82 -19.76 -1.70
CA ASN A 219 13.86 -19.10 -0.91
C ASN A 219 13.27 -18.11 0.12
N CYS A 220 12.50 -18.66 1.07
CA CYS A 220 11.84 -17.87 2.10
C CYS A 220 11.93 -18.46 3.51
N GLY A 221 11.68 -17.60 4.49
CA GLY A 221 11.42 -17.94 5.87
C GLY A 221 10.13 -17.31 6.37
N GLN A 222 9.64 -17.78 7.52
CA GLN A 222 8.46 -17.26 8.18
C GLN A 222 8.76 -17.06 9.67
N ILE A 223 8.39 -15.88 10.18
CA ILE A 223 8.37 -15.63 11.62
C ILE A 223 7.08 -16.21 12.22
N THR A 224 7.19 -17.02 13.27
CA THR A 224 6.05 -17.60 13.99
C THR A 224 5.95 -17.05 15.41
N LEU A 225 4.72 -16.95 15.92
CA LEU A 225 4.41 -16.45 17.27
C LEU A 225 3.78 -17.53 18.16
N SER A 226 3.56 -18.74 17.64
CA SER A 226 2.98 -19.85 18.37
C SER A 226 3.55 -21.19 17.91
N ASN A 227 3.53 -22.17 18.82
CA ASN A 227 3.89 -23.55 18.50
C ASN A 227 3.01 -24.11 17.38
N ASN A 228 1.72 -23.75 17.33
CA ASN A 228 0.82 -24.20 16.26
C ASN A 228 1.31 -23.73 14.88
N GLN A 229 1.67 -22.44 14.74
CA GLN A 229 2.20 -21.92 13.48
C GLN A 229 3.49 -22.62 13.08
N THR A 230 4.41 -22.87 14.02
CA THR A 230 5.62 -23.65 13.78
C THR A 230 5.28 -25.06 13.29
N SER A 231 4.40 -25.78 13.98
CA SER A 231 3.97 -27.13 13.61
C SER A 231 3.31 -27.17 12.23
N LEU A 232 2.50 -26.18 11.87
CA LEU A 232 1.88 -26.10 10.54
C LEU A 232 2.90 -25.96 9.41
N ILE A 233 3.99 -25.20 9.62
CA ILE A 233 5.09 -25.11 8.64
C ILE A 233 5.86 -26.43 8.57
N LEU A 234 6.12 -27.07 9.73
CA LEU A 234 6.86 -28.33 9.80
C LEU A 234 6.13 -29.49 9.11
N LEU A 235 4.79 -29.53 9.22
CA LEU A 235 3.93 -30.51 8.56
C LEU A 235 3.91 -30.36 7.03
N ASP A 236 4.30 -29.18 6.53
CA ASP A 236 4.40 -28.84 5.11
C ASP A 236 3.20 -29.26 4.25
N LYS A 237 1.98 -28.93 4.72
CA LYS A 237 0.76 -29.28 3.99
C LYS A 237 0.63 -28.42 2.72
N ASN A 238 0.59 -29.08 1.57
CA ASN A 238 0.20 -28.46 0.31
C ASN A 238 -1.32 -28.43 0.18
N ARG A 239 -1.86 -27.25 -0.10
CA ARG A 239 -3.24 -26.98 -0.51
C ARG A 239 -3.26 -26.14 -1.79
N GLU A 240 -4.00 -26.55 -2.79
CA GLU A 240 -4.26 -25.65 -3.91
C GLU A 240 -5.36 -24.67 -3.49
N VAL A 241 -4.99 -23.40 -3.35
CA VAL A 241 -5.94 -22.32 -3.07
C VAL A 241 -5.58 -21.15 -3.96
N GLU A 242 -6.59 -20.60 -4.62
CA GLU A 242 -6.48 -19.30 -5.29
C GLU A 242 -6.36 -18.20 -4.22
N PHE A 243 -5.14 -18.00 -3.73
CA PHE A 243 -4.87 -17.11 -2.61
C PHE A 243 -5.34 -15.67 -2.86
N ASP A 244 -5.29 -15.19 -4.10
CA ASP A 244 -5.78 -13.86 -4.49
C ASP A 244 -7.27 -13.65 -4.21
N LYS A 245 -8.09 -14.73 -4.24
CA LYS A 245 -9.51 -14.67 -3.87
C LYS A 245 -9.72 -14.48 -2.36
N LEU A 246 -8.72 -14.77 -1.54
CA LEU A 246 -8.76 -14.58 -0.08
C LEU A 246 -8.34 -13.15 0.32
N LEU A 247 -7.74 -12.39 -0.59
CA LEU A 247 -7.20 -11.06 -0.30
C LEU A 247 -8.29 -9.99 -0.39
N ALA A 248 -8.36 -9.17 0.65
CA ALA A 248 -9.24 -8.01 0.67
C ALA A 248 -8.60 -6.83 -0.08
N ASN A 249 -9.36 -6.22 -0.99
CA ASN A 249 -8.97 -4.97 -1.64
C ASN A 249 -9.54 -3.76 -0.86
N ARG A 250 -8.92 -3.45 0.29
CA ARG A 250 -9.31 -2.31 1.13
C ARG A 250 -8.37 -1.14 0.89
N HIS A 251 -8.85 -0.13 0.18
CA HIS A 251 -8.18 1.17 0.04
C HIS A 251 -8.77 2.25 0.97
N GLN A 252 -9.49 1.84 2.02
CA GLN A 252 -10.11 2.79 2.94
C GLN A 252 -9.03 3.50 3.76
N LEU A 253 -8.84 4.79 3.50
CA LEU A 253 -7.81 5.65 4.11
C LEU A 253 -8.11 6.06 5.55
N TYR A 254 -9.34 5.86 6.00
CA TYR A 254 -9.80 6.29 7.32
C TYR A 254 -10.64 5.22 8.00
N PRO A 255 -10.22 4.77 9.20
CA PRO A 255 -11.01 3.84 9.98
C PRO A 255 -12.25 4.52 10.55
N THR A 256 -13.34 3.76 10.71
CA THR A 256 -14.53 4.27 11.39
C THR A 256 -14.25 4.52 12.87
N ASN A 257 -14.96 5.45 13.49
CA ASN A 257 -14.86 5.68 14.94
C ASN A 257 -15.16 4.41 15.76
N GLN A 258 -16.05 3.54 15.26
CA GLN A 258 -16.33 2.25 15.88
C GLN A 258 -15.11 1.32 15.82
N TYR A 259 -14.44 1.22 14.68
CA TYR A 259 -13.21 0.45 14.53
C TYR A 259 -12.13 0.95 15.51
N LEU A 260 -11.90 2.26 15.57
CA LEU A 260 -10.92 2.88 16.48
C LEU A 260 -11.23 2.55 17.95
N LYS A 261 -12.49 2.74 18.37
CA LYS A 261 -12.93 2.45 19.74
C LYS A 261 -12.73 0.97 20.08
N LYS A 262 -13.14 0.06 19.20
CA LYS A 262 -12.98 -1.38 19.41
C LYS A 262 -11.51 -1.77 19.53
N LEU A 263 -10.65 -1.33 18.61
CA LEU A 263 -9.23 -1.68 18.61
C LEU A 263 -8.52 -1.20 19.89
N ILE A 264 -8.75 0.05 20.28
CA ILE A 264 -8.18 0.63 21.50
C ILE A 264 -8.68 -0.12 22.74
N SER A 265 -9.99 -0.36 22.81
CA SER A 265 -10.61 -1.08 23.93
C SER A 265 -10.13 -2.53 24.03
N ASP A 266 -10.02 -3.23 22.90
CA ASP A 266 -9.52 -4.61 22.86
C ASP A 266 -8.05 -4.66 23.31
N TYR A 267 -7.22 -3.74 22.83
CA TYR A 267 -5.83 -3.66 23.26
C TYR A 267 -5.74 -3.42 24.77
N GLU A 268 -6.37 -2.37 25.29
CA GLU A 268 -6.31 -1.99 26.71
C GLU A 268 -6.89 -3.06 27.64
N LYS A 269 -7.97 -3.73 27.23
CA LYS A 269 -8.62 -4.79 28.03
C LYS A 269 -7.76 -6.05 28.16
N PHE A 270 -7.10 -6.46 27.07
CA PHE A 270 -6.36 -7.74 27.04
C PHE A 270 -4.84 -7.58 27.27
N ASN A 271 -4.33 -6.35 27.27
CA ASN A 271 -2.90 -6.10 27.44
C ASN A 271 -2.49 -6.15 28.92
N ARG A 272 -1.50 -6.98 29.23
CA ARG A 272 -0.93 -7.15 30.58
C ARG A 272 0.41 -6.42 30.74
N GLY A 273 0.54 -5.22 30.17
CA GLY A 273 1.75 -4.40 30.19
C GLY A 273 2.85 -4.85 29.22
N ASN A 274 2.51 -5.46 28.08
CA ASN A 274 3.48 -5.97 27.09
C ASN A 274 3.34 -5.26 25.74
N GLY A 275 4.32 -5.40 24.85
CA GLY A 275 4.27 -4.83 23.49
C GLY A 275 3.23 -5.46 22.54
N LEU A 276 2.58 -6.56 22.95
CA LEU A 276 1.54 -7.25 22.19
C LEU A 276 0.33 -7.53 23.09
N SER A 277 -0.87 -7.40 22.53
CA SER A 277 -2.13 -7.79 23.20
C SER A 277 -2.81 -8.91 22.43
N LYS A 278 -3.24 -9.97 23.12
CA LYS A 278 -3.93 -11.11 22.49
C LYS A 278 -5.43 -10.97 22.72
N SER A 279 -6.16 -10.55 21.69
CA SER A 279 -7.62 -10.58 21.68
C SER A 279 -8.13 -12.00 21.36
N MET A 280 -9.46 -12.20 21.39
CA MET A 280 -10.06 -13.50 21.06
C MET A 280 -9.78 -13.96 19.62
N GLU A 281 -9.58 -13.00 18.70
CA GLU A 281 -9.51 -13.22 17.25
C GLU A 281 -8.07 -13.09 16.70
N ARG A 282 -7.25 -12.21 17.28
CA ARG A 282 -5.90 -11.92 16.79
C ARG A 282 -4.98 -11.31 17.84
N ILE A 283 -3.70 -11.27 17.53
CA ILE A 283 -2.73 -10.44 18.23
C ILE A 283 -2.85 -9.00 17.68
N ILE A 284 -2.90 -8.01 18.57
CA ILE A 284 -2.86 -6.58 18.25
C ILE A 284 -1.49 -6.07 18.66
N SER A 285 -0.77 -5.45 17.72
CA SER A 285 0.54 -4.86 17.96
C SER A 285 0.45 -3.53 18.70
N VAL A 286 1.47 -3.16 19.48
CA VAL A 286 1.52 -1.82 20.08
C VAL A 286 1.52 -0.73 19.02
N GLN A 287 2.15 -0.98 17.87
CA GLN A 287 2.23 -0.04 16.75
C GLN A 287 0.82 0.33 16.26
N GLU A 288 -0.01 -0.68 16.03
CA GLU A 288 -1.39 -0.50 15.59
C GLU A 288 -2.23 0.25 16.66
N TYR A 289 -2.04 -0.09 17.93
CA TYR A 289 -2.68 0.62 19.05
C TYR A 289 -2.28 2.09 19.13
N LEU A 290 -0.97 2.39 19.05
CA LEU A 290 -0.45 3.76 19.12
C LEU A 290 -0.95 4.60 17.94
N VAL A 291 -0.95 4.04 16.72
CA VAL A 291 -1.52 4.71 15.55
C VAL A 291 -3.02 4.94 15.76
N ALA A 292 -3.78 3.96 16.25
CA ALA A 292 -5.20 4.15 16.54
C ALA A 292 -5.47 5.26 17.56
N LYS A 293 -4.66 5.37 18.62
CA LYS A 293 -4.75 6.51 19.56
C LYS A 293 -4.47 7.85 18.89
N ARG A 294 -3.44 7.92 18.03
CA ARG A 294 -3.13 9.15 17.26
C ARG A 294 -4.31 9.53 16.38
N PHE A 295 -4.90 8.58 15.65
CA PHE A 295 -6.10 8.82 14.84
C PHE A 295 -7.30 9.27 15.68
N LYS A 296 -7.52 8.68 16.86
CA LYS A 296 -8.59 9.09 17.78
C LYS A 296 -8.37 10.49 18.36
N ALA A 297 -7.12 10.86 18.67
CA ALA A 297 -6.79 12.21 19.11
C ALA A 297 -7.01 13.22 17.98
N LYS A 298 -6.47 12.93 16.79
CA LYS A 298 -6.66 13.73 15.57
C LYS A 298 -8.10 13.83 15.11
N SER A 299 -8.96 12.86 15.44
CA SER A 299 -10.39 12.94 15.11
C SER A 299 -11.10 14.10 15.81
N ARG A 300 -10.47 14.71 16.82
CA ARG A 300 -10.94 15.92 17.51
C ARG A 300 -10.39 17.20 16.91
N GLU A 301 -9.40 17.13 16.02
CA GLU A 301 -8.84 18.28 15.33
C GLU A 301 -9.73 18.66 14.13
N LEU A 302 -9.63 19.92 13.69
CA LEU A 302 -10.26 20.36 12.45
C LEU A 302 -9.70 19.53 11.28
N LYS A 303 -10.62 18.90 10.54
CA LYS A 303 -10.30 18.12 9.35
C LYS A 303 -10.77 18.87 8.13
N THR A 304 -9.92 18.92 7.12
CA THR A 304 -10.33 19.34 5.78
C THR A 304 -10.82 18.10 5.03
N LYS A 305 -12.11 18.05 4.72
CA LYS A 305 -12.77 16.97 3.99
C LYS A 305 -12.65 17.20 2.48
N VAL A 306 -11.91 16.33 1.83
CA VAL A 306 -11.61 16.39 0.40
C VAL A 306 -12.39 15.29 -0.33
N LEU A 307 -13.24 15.67 -1.27
CA LEU A 307 -13.89 14.75 -2.18
C LEU A 307 -13.15 14.73 -3.52
N PHE A 308 -12.50 13.61 -3.84
CA PHE A 308 -11.91 13.38 -5.15
C PHE A 308 -12.89 12.65 -6.08
N VAL A 309 -13.20 13.26 -7.22
CA VAL A 309 -14.12 12.72 -8.23
C VAL A 309 -13.35 12.40 -9.50
N GLY A 310 -13.20 11.12 -9.83
CA GLY A 310 -12.31 10.69 -10.91
C GLY A 310 -12.49 9.24 -11.36
N GLY A 311 -11.44 8.67 -11.97
CA GLY A 311 -11.42 7.28 -12.44
C GLY A 311 -10.64 6.34 -11.54
N CYS A 312 -10.02 5.29 -12.10
CA CYS A 312 -9.12 4.38 -11.38
C CYS A 312 -7.73 5.00 -11.07
N PHE A 313 -7.49 6.25 -11.43
CA PHE A 313 -6.22 6.93 -11.15
C PHE A 313 -5.83 6.94 -9.65
N PRO A 314 -6.76 7.07 -8.68
CA PRO A 314 -6.45 6.93 -7.26
C PRO A 314 -6.08 5.53 -6.77
N VAL A 315 -6.25 4.49 -7.60
CA VAL A 315 -6.14 3.08 -7.21
C VAL A 315 -5.49 2.28 -8.33
N GLN A 316 -4.17 2.08 -8.27
CA GLN A 316 -3.44 1.27 -9.24
C GLN A 316 -2.82 0.05 -8.56
N HIS A 317 -3.06 -1.14 -9.13
CA HIS A 317 -2.65 -2.41 -8.54
C HIS A 317 -1.11 -2.57 -8.49
N ASN A 318 -0.37 -1.88 -9.35
CA ASN A 318 1.08 -2.02 -9.44
C ASN A 318 1.86 -0.81 -8.91
N ILE A 319 1.19 0.09 -8.21
CA ILE A 319 1.82 1.15 -7.45
C ILE A 319 1.48 0.90 -5.99
N ILE A 320 2.52 0.91 -5.16
CA ILE A 320 2.36 0.80 -3.71
C ILE A 320 1.65 2.03 -3.18
N PHE A 321 0.89 1.85 -2.11
CA PHE A 321 -0.04 2.81 -1.57
C PHE A 321 0.58 4.19 -1.28
N GLU A 322 1.77 4.23 -0.70
CA GLU A 322 2.52 5.45 -0.36
C GLU A 322 3.05 6.19 -1.60
N ASP A 323 3.05 5.52 -2.75
CA ASP A 323 3.40 6.09 -4.04
C ASP A 323 2.19 6.58 -4.83
N ILE A 324 0.97 6.25 -4.40
CA ILE A 324 -0.26 6.79 -4.99
C ILE A 324 -0.35 8.30 -4.70
N PHE A 325 -0.88 9.05 -5.66
CA PHE A 325 -0.79 10.52 -5.63
C PHE A 325 -1.62 11.10 -4.50
N LEU A 326 -2.81 10.56 -4.18
CA LEU A 326 -3.62 11.06 -3.06
C LEU A 326 -2.91 10.85 -1.72
N SER A 327 -2.27 9.70 -1.52
CA SER A 327 -1.46 9.42 -0.34
C SER A 327 -0.31 10.42 -0.23
N LYS A 328 0.39 10.68 -1.34
CA LYS A 328 1.46 11.69 -1.39
C LYS A 328 0.95 13.12 -1.17
N THR A 329 -0.16 13.52 -1.79
CA THR A 329 -0.79 14.83 -1.62
C THR A 329 -1.12 15.05 -0.15
N LYS A 330 -1.74 14.05 0.49
CA LYS A 330 -2.05 14.08 1.92
C LYS A 330 -0.80 14.34 2.74
N LEU A 331 0.23 13.51 2.59
CA LEU A 331 1.49 13.68 3.33
C LEU A 331 2.13 15.06 3.11
N LEU A 332 2.10 15.58 1.88
CA LEU A 332 2.65 16.90 1.56
C LEU A 332 1.84 18.04 2.18
N VAL A 333 0.51 17.96 2.22
CA VAL A 333 -0.35 19.01 2.78
C VAL A 333 -0.32 18.98 4.31
N GLU A 334 -0.49 17.80 4.92
CA GLU A 334 -0.53 17.65 6.38
C GLU A 334 0.79 18.09 7.04
N LYS A 335 1.92 17.91 6.34
CA LYS A 335 3.23 18.37 6.81
C LYS A 335 3.35 19.90 6.87
N ASP A 336 2.74 20.61 5.92
CA ASP A 336 2.98 22.05 5.75
C ASP A 336 1.88 22.92 6.37
N VAL A 337 0.64 22.42 6.43
CA VAL A 337 -0.55 23.21 6.81
C VAL A 337 -1.03 22.93 8.24
N ASN A 338 -0.44 21.95 8.93
CA ASN A 338 -0.89 21.50 10.26
C ASN A 338 -2.41 21.21 10.32
N THR A 339 -2.99 20.74 9.20
CA THR A 339 -4.37 20.25 9.10
C THR A 339 -4.36 18.78 8.70
N ASN A 340 -5.40 18.03 9.04
CA ASN A 340 -5.56 16.65 8.58
C ASN A 340 -6.48 16.62 7.35
N LEU A 341 -6.12 15.84 6.33
CA LEU A 341 -6.95 15.65 5.15
C LEU A 341 -7.73 14.33 5.22
N GLU A 342 -9.06 14.43 5.25
CA GLU A 342 -9.94 13.27 5.07
C GLU A 342 -10.33 13.17 3.60
N ILE A 343 -9.81 12.17 2.87
CA ILE A 343 -10.01 12.04 1.43
C ILE A 343 -11.01 10.92 1.14
N ASP A 344 -12.15 11.28 0.56
CA ASP A 344 -13.12 10.36 -0.02
C ASP A 344 -12.99 10.34 -1.55
N ILE A 345 -13.29 9.20 -2.18
CA ILE A 345 -13.16 8.99 -3.62
C ILE A 345 -14.49 8.55 -4.23
N ILE A 346 -14.96 9.29 -5.22
CA ILE A 346 -16.07 8.89 -6.09
C ILE A 346 -15.52 8.55 -7.47
N ARG A 347 -15.82 7.32 -7.93
CA ARG A 347 -15.54 6.93 -9.30
C ARG A 347 -16.69 7.29 -10.23
N TYR A 348 -16.38 7.85 -11.40
CA TYR A 348 -17.36 8.07 -12.46
C TYR A 348 -16.85 7.53 -13.80
N GLU A 349 -17.69 6.76 -14.48
CA GLU A 349 -17.39 6.21 -15.82
C GLU A 349 -18.11 6.98 -16.94
N ARG A 350 -19.08 7.81 -16.57
CA ARG A 350 -20.01 8.51 -17.46
C ARG A 350 -20.42 9.83 -16.83
N PHE A 351 -20.79 10.83 -17.63
CA PHE A 351 -21.17 12.17 -17.19
C PHE A 351 -22.49 12.19 -16.44
N ALA A 352 -23.49 11.46 -16.95
CA ALA A 352 -24.89 11.60 -16.52
C ALA A 352 -25.12 11.37 -15.01
N LYS A 353 -24.23 10.64 -14.33
CA LYS A 353 -24.36 10.30 -12.90
C LYS A 353 -23.37 11.03 -11.99
N VAL A 354 -22.52 11.90 -12.53
CA VAL A 354 -21.44 12.53 -11.74
C VAL A 354 -22.02 13.46 -10.68
N LEU A 355 -22.83 14.43 -11.08
CA LEU A 355 -23.40 15.42 -10.17
C LEU A 355 -24.30 14.77 -9.11
N GLU A 356 -25.11 13.78 -9.51
CA GLU A 356 -25.95 13.03 -8.59
C GLU A 356 -25.13 12.32 -7.50
N LYS A 357 -24.03 11.66 -7.89
CA LYS A 357 -23.12 11.01 -6.93
C LYS A 357 -22.49 12.02 -5.97
N ILE A 358 -22.05 13.18 -6.48
CA ILE A 358 -21.50 14.26 -5.65
C ILE A 358 -22.55 14.74 -4.64
N LYS A 359 -23.76 15.05 -5.11
CA LYS A 359 -24.87 15.51 -4.25
C LYS A 359 -25.26 14.47 -3.20
N ASN A 360 -25.36 13.20 -3.58
CA ASN A 360 -25.69 12.13 -2.64
C ASN A 360 -24.60 11.95 -1.58
N HIS A 361 -23.33 12.11 -1.96
CA HIS A 361 -22.23 12.10 -1.00
C HIS A 361 -22.30 13.31 -0.06
N GLY A 362 -22.49 14.52 -0.60
CA GLY A 362 -22.61 15.76 0.17
C GLY A 362 -23.77 15.78 1.17
N LYS A 363 -24.85 15.01 0.91
CA LYS A 363 -25.94 14.80 1.89
C LYS A 363 -25.52 13.98 3.10
N SER A 364 -24.54 13.09 2.93
CA SER A 364 -24.08 12.16 3.97
C SER A 364 -22.85 12.64 4.73
N LYS A 365 -22.07 13.53 4.10
CA LYS A 365 -20.80 14.03 4.61
C LYS A 365 -20.54 15.43 4.08
N ASP A 366 -20.08 16.34 4.93
CA ASP A 366 -19.63 17.66 4.48
C ASP A 366 -18.41 17.54 3.57
N ILE A 367 -18.24 18.53 2.69
CA ILE A 367 -17.15 18.60 1.72
C ILE A 367 -16.56 20.00 1.82
N ASP A 368 -15.28 20.11 2.16
CA ASP A 368 -14.59 21.41 2.20
C ASP A 368 -13.91 21.69 0.85
N ILE A 369 -13.36 20.65 0.22
CA ILE A 369 -12.68 20.72 -1.07
C ILE A 369 -13.24 19.64 -2.00
N LEU A 370 -13.63 20.02 -3.22
CA LEU A 370 -13.98 19.09 -4.28
C LEU A 370 -12.92 19.16 -5.38
N ILE A 371 -12.34 18.00 -5.68
CA ILE A 371 -11.34 17.84 -6.75
C ILE A 371 -12.00 17.05 -7.88
N PHE A 372 -12.32 17.71 -8.99
CA PHE A 372 -12.85 17.04 -10.17
C PHE A 372 -11.73 16.75 -11.16
N SER A 373 -11.47 15.47 -11.41
CA SER A 373 -10.49 15.02 -12.40
C SER A 373 -11.17 14.75 -13.73
N ILE A 374 -10.74 15.49 -14.75
CA ILE A 374 -11.18 15.29 -16.13
C ILE A 374 -10.58 13.98 -16.64
N ARG A 375 -11.44 13.00 -16.93
CA ARG A 375 -11.03 11.70 -17.47
C ARG A 375 -11.01 11.75 -19.01
N PRO A 376 -9.93 11.30 -19.67
CA PRO A 376 -9.92 11.22 -21.12
C PRO A 376 -10.90 10.18 -21.69
N GLU A 377 -11.18 9.09 -20.98
CA GLU A 377 -11.97 7.98 -21.52
C GLU A 377 -13.45 8.34 -21.83
N PRO A 378 -14.21 8.98 -20.94
CA PRO A 378 -15.56 9.46 -21.26
C PRO A 378 -15.55 10.49 -22.39
N PHE A 379 -14.51 11.32 -22.48
CA PHE A 379 -14.33 12.27 -23.57
C PHE A 379 -14.18 11.57 -24.93
N PHE A 380 -13.24 10.63 -25.02
CA PHE A 380 -12.95 9.90 -26.26
C PHE A 380 -14.13 9.05 -26.72
N ARG A 381 -14.89 8.50 -25.78
CA ARG A 381 -16.13 7.77 -26.08
C ARG A 381 -17.09 8.60 -26.93
N LEU A 382 -17.30 9.86 -26.54
CA LEU A 382 -18.19 10.76 -27.26
C LEU A 382 -17.63 11.24 -28.59
N ILE A 383 -16.30 11.23 -28.78
CA ILE A 383 -15.67 11.68 -30.03
C ILE A 383 -15.82 10.65 -31.15
N LYS A 384 -15.74 9.35 -30.85
CA LYS A 384 -15.77 8.29 -31.88
C LYS A 384 -17.01 8.41 -32.76
N PHE A 385 -16.86 8.18 -34.07
CA PHE A 385 -17.99 8.09 -35.00
C PHE A 385 -18.71 6.75 -34.90
N TYR A 386 -17.96 5.67 -34.80
CA TYR A 386 -18.45 4.30 -34.69
C TYR A 386 -18.25 3.78 -33.27
N TYR A 387 -19.34 3.33 -32.66
CA TYR A 387 -19.40 2.92 -31.26
C TYR A 387 -19.89 1.49 -31.12
N LYS A 388 -19.08 0.65 -30.47
CA LYS A 388 -19.45 -0.70 -30.03
C LYS A 388 -20.01 -0.60 -28.61
N TYR A 389 -21.05 -1.36 -28.27
CA TYR A 389 -21.62 -1.37 -26.92
C TYR A 389 -22.32 -2.71 -26.61
N ILE A 390 -22.62 -2.95 -25.33
CA ILE A 390 -23.52 -4.03 -24.90
C ILE A 390 -24.91 -3.45 -24.63
N ASP A 391 -25.93 -4.05 -25.22
CA ASP A 391 -27.34 -3.71 -24.93
C ASP A 391 -27.83 -4.37 -23.62
N TYR A 392 -29.09 -4.13 -23.25
CA TYR A 392 -29.67 -4.67 -22.02
C TYR A 392 -29.81 -6.20 -22.02
N GLU A 393 -29.69 -6.85 -23.19
CA GLU A 393 -29.71 -8.30 -23.34
C GLU A 393 -28.31 -8.92 -23.23
N GLY A 394 -27.28 -8.11 -22.96
CA GLY A 394 -25.89 -8.59 -22.95
C GLY A 394 -25.28 -8.76 -24.33
N LYS A 395 -25.99 -8.38 -25.42
CA LYS A 395 -25.52 -8.58 -26.79
C LYS A 395 -24.64 -7.43 -27.24
N ILE A 396 -23.58 -7.77 -27.97
CA ILE A 396 -22.71 -6.80 -28.62
C ILE A 396 -23.47 -6.16 -29.78
N ARG A 397 -23.58 -4.84 -29.75
CA ARG A 397 -24.18 -4.01 -30.78
C ARG A 397 -23.18 -2.97 -31.27
N HIS A 398 -23.49 -2.44 -32.44
CA HIS A 398 -22.70 -1.44 -33.12
C HIS A 398 -23.64 -0.33 -33.58
N SER A 399 -23.23 0.93 -33.38
CA SER A 399 -23.97 2.09 -33.84
C SER A 399 -23.05 3.19 -34.30
N LEU A 400 -23.59 4.05 -35.16
CA LEU A 400 -23.04 5.38 -35.37
C LEU A 400 -23.36 6.25 -34.15
N ASN A 401 -22.36 6.98 -33.69
CA ASN A 401 -22.47 8.00 -32.66
C ASN A 401 -22.58 9.35 -33.39
N LEU A 402 -23.81 9.81 -33.53
CA LEU A 402 -24.16 11.10 -34.12
C LEU A 402 -25.00 11.87 -33.10
N PRO A 403 -24.36 12.55 -32.13
CA PRO A 403 -25.07 13.19 -31.00
C PRO A 403 -26.10 14.22 -31.46
N ILE A 404 -25.88 14.88 -32.60
CA ILE A 404 -26.80 15.85 -33.20
C ILE A 404 -28.12 15.19 -33.62
N LEU A 405 -28.06 13.93 -34.08
CA LEU A 405 -29.24 13.17 -34.53
C LEU A 405 -29.83 12.31 -33.40
N ASN A 406 -29.21 12.28 -32.22
CA ASN A 406 -29.60 11.47 -31.06
C ASN A 406 -29.87 9.98 -31.38
N ILE A 407 -29.21 9.41 -32.39
CA ILE A 407 -29.46 8.05 -32.89
C ILE A 407 -29.14 7.01 -31.80
N VAL A 408 -28.02 7.18 -31.10
CA VAL A 408 -27.65 6.40 -29.91
C VAL A 408 -26.97 7.34 -28.92
N ASN A 409 -27.33 7.22 -27.64
CA ASN A 409 -26.67 7.94 -26.56
C ASN A 409 -25.53 7.08 -25.98
N PRO A 410 -24.24 7.39 -26.23
CA PRO A 410 -23.11 6.62 -25.71
C PRO A 410 -23.02 6.63 -24.17
N GLU A 411 -23.70 7.55 -23.50
CA GLU A 411 -23.81 7.60 -22.04
C GLU A 411 -24.78 6.55 -21.49
N LYS A 412 -25.66 5.97 -22.32
CA LYS A 412 -26.65 4.96 -21.89
C LYS A 412 -26.05 3.57 -21.73
N TYR A 413 -25.06 3.20 -22.55
CA TYR A 413 -24.52 1.84 -22.61
C TYR A 413 -23.11 1.72 -22.00
N ASP A 414 -22.86 0.63 -21.28
CA ASP A 414 -21.53 0.36 -20.70
C ASP A 414 -20.64 -0.44 -21.65
N LEU A 415 -19.38 -0.04 -21.73
CA LEU A 415 -18.34 -0.80 -22.41
C LEU A 415 -17.44 -1.56 -21.42
N LEU A 416 -17.42 -1.17 -20.15
CA LEU A 416 -16.56 -1.79 -19.13
C LEU A 416 -17.05 -3.18 -18.72
N PHE A 417 -18.31 -3.50 -19.04
CA PHE A 417 -18.84 -4.85 -18.86
C PHE A 417 -18.20 -5.86 -19.84
N LEU A 418 -17.80 -5.42 -21.04
CA LEU A 418 -17.07 -6.27 -21.99
C LEU A 418 -15.70 -6.64 -21.45
N SER A 419 -14.94 -5.69 -20.91
CA SER A 419 -13.60 -6.01 -20.40
C SER A 419 -13.71 -7.03 -19.28
N ARG A 420 -14.62 -6.88 -18.32
CA ARG A 420 -14.79 -7.86 -17.23
C ARG A 420 -15.14 -9.29 -17.67
N ILE A 421 -15.85 -9.45 -18.80
CA ILE A 421 -16.18 -10.78 -19.34
C ILE A 421 -14.99 -11.41 -20.07
N PHE A 422 -14.10 -10.61 -20.65
CA PHE A 422 -12.92 -11.09 -21.39
C PHE A 422 -11.61 -11.05 -20.56
N ASP A 423 -11.56 -10.26 -19.49
CA ASP A 423 -10.41 -10.06 -18.60
C ASP A 423 -10.21 -11.25 -17.64
N SER A 424 -11.21 -12.13 -17.46
CA SER A 424 -11.04 -13.34 -16.64
C SER A 424 -10.28 -14.46 -17.35
N TYR A 425 -9.91 -14.28 -18.63
CA TYR A 425 -9.29 -15.33 -19.44
C TYR A 425 -8.04 -14.88 -20.22
N TYR A 426 -7.80 -13.57 -20.34
CA TYR A 426 -6.59 -13.05 -20.96
C TYR A 426 -5.75 -12.34 -19.92
N ASP A 427 -4.85 -13.10 -19.33
CA ASP A 427 -3.63 -12.54 -18.77
C ASP A 427 -3.01 -11.56 -19.75
N TYR A 428 -2.47 -10.51 -19.14
CA TYR A 428 -1.75 -9.32 -19.58
C TYR A 428 -0.66 -9.50 -20.65
N TYR A 429 -0.86 -10.37 -21.64
CA TYR A 429 0.07 -10.54 -22.73
C TYR A 429 0.11 -9.27 -23.58
N ASP A 430 1.35 -8.88 -23.85
CA ASP A 430 1.84 -7.75 -24.63
C ASP A 430 1.36 -7.86 -26.09
N TYR A 431 0.03 -7.86 -26.30
CA TYR A 431 -0.58 -7.87 -27.61
C TYR A 431 -0.20 -6.54 -28.25
N LYS A 432 0.88 -6.56 -29.04
CA LYS A 432 1.27 -5.45 -29.90
C LYS A 432 0.07 -5.15 -30.77
N GLU A 433 -0.70 -4.14 -30.36
CA GLU A 433 -1.82 -3.68 -31.16
C GLU A 433 -1.30 -3.34 -32.54
N SER A 434 -1.89 -3.96 -33.56
CA SER A 434 -1.43 -3.78 -34.93
C SER A 434 -1.48 -2.30 -35.29
N SER A 435 -0.51 -1.83 -36.07
CA SER A 435 -0.51 -0.46 -36.61
C SER A 435 -1.84 -0.15 -37.31
N ILE A 436 -2.45 -1.17 -37.93
CA ILE A 436 -3.77 -1.12 -38.56
C ILE A 436 -4.87 -0.83 -37.52
N HIS A 437 -4.89 -1.51 -36.37
CA HIS A 437 -5.88 -1.24 -35.34
C HIS A 437 -5.82 0.21 -34.87
N ASN A 438 -4.60 0.70 -34.56
CA ASN A 438 -4.41 2.09 -34.14
C ASN A 438 -4.81 3.09 -35.22
N PHE A 439 -4.52 2.79 -36.49
CA PHE A 439 -4.99 3.59 -37.62
C PHE A 439 -6.53 3.63 -37.71
N LEU A 440 -7.21 2.49 -37.55
CA LEU A 440 -8.68 2.43 -37.57
C LEU A 440 -9.30 3.21 -36.40
N VAL A 441 -8.67 3.21 -35.22
CA VAL A 441 -9.10 4.01 -34.09
C VAL A 441 -8.91 5.51 -34.37
N ASP A 442 -7.76 5.92 -34.91
CA ASP A 442 -7.51 7.30 -35.32
C ASP A 442 -8.47 7.76 -36.43
N ALA A 443 -8.76 6.92 -37.42
CA ALA A 443 -9.75 7.19 -38.46
C ALA A 443 -11.16 7.38 -37.86
N ASN A 444 -11.55 6.52 -36.92
CA ASN A 444 -12.84 6.62 -36.22
C ASN A 444 -12.98 7.94 -35.43
N TYR A 445 -11.91 8.36 -34.76
CA TYR A 445 -11.84 9.65 -34.08
C TYR A 445 -11.89 10.83 -35.07
N PHE A 446 -11.15 10.75 -36.17
CA PHE A 446 -11.10 11.79 -37.18
C PHE A 446 -12.46 11.99 -37.85
N ILE A 447 -13.12 10.91 -38.26
CA ILE A 447 -14.47 10.96 -38.84
C ILE A 447 -15.44 11.56 -37.81
N GLY A 448 -15.38 11.13 -36.55
CA GLY A 448 -16.27 11.66 -35.53
C GLY A 448 -16.08 13.17 -35.29
N LYS A 449 -14.83 13.63 -35.36
CA LYS A 449 -14.52 15.07 -35.35
C LYS A 449 -15.17 15.81 -36.52
N LEU A 450 -15.15 15.26 -37.75
CA LEU A 450 -15.81 15.87 -38.92
C LEU A 450 -17.33 16.01 -38.72
N PHE A 451 -17.97 15.04 -38.09
CA PHE A 451 -19.40 15.08 -37.75
C PHE A 451 -19.74 15.94 -36.52
N GLY A 452 -18.77 16.67 -35.96
CA GLY A 452 -18.98 17.59 -34.84
C GLY A 452 -19.00 16.95 -33.46
N ASN A 453 -18.73 15.64 -33.35
CA ASN A 453 -18.76 14.90 -32.08
C ASN A 453 -17.76 15.45 -31.07
N LYS A 454 -16.58 15.92 -31.52
CA LYS A 454 -15.58 16.55 -30.64
C LYS A 454 -16.12 17.80 -29.97
N SER A 455 -16.71 18.71 -30.74
CA SER A 455 -17.30 19.95 -30.20
C SER A 455 -18.44 19.63 -29.23
N TYR A 456 -19.26 18.62 -29.55
CA TYR A 456 -20.29 18.11 -28.64
C TYR A 456 -19.69 17.59 -27.33
N ALA A 457 -18.64 16.78 -27.39
CA ALA A 457 -17.97 16.20 -26.22
C ALA A 457 -17.34 17.27 -25.32
N ILE A 458 -16.67 18.28 -25.91
CA ILE A 458 -16.10 19.41 -25.16
C ILE A 458 -17.21 20.19 -24.44
N ARG A 459 -18.30 20.50 -25.16
CA ARG A 459 -19.45 21.20 -24.58
C ARG A 459 -20.04 20.41 -23.41
N LYS A 460 -20.22 19.09 -23.54
CA LYS A 460 -20.72 18.24 -22.45
C LYS A 460 -19.82 18.27 -21.20
N TYR A 461 -18.50 18.29 -21.38
CA TYR A 461 -17.57 18.43 -20.26
C TYR A 461 -17.68 19.81 -19.60
N ILE A 462 -17.79 20.88 -20.40
CA ILE A 462 -17.95 22.25 -19.91
C ILE A 462 -19.27 22.38 -19.13
N GLU A 463 -20.38 21.90 -19.67
CA GLU A 463 -21.69 21.87 -18.99
C GLU A 463 -21.59 21.16 -17.64
N LEU A 464 -20.95 19.99 -17.59
CA LEU A 464 -20.77 19.26 -16.33
C LEU A 464 -19.89 20.03 -15.32
N ILE A 465 -18.80 20.68 -15.78
CA ILE A 465 -17.93 21.47 -14.92
C ILE A 465 -18.68 22.69 -14.38
N GLU A 466 -19.51 23.36 -15.19
CA GLU A 466 -20.38 24.46 -14.77
C GLU A 466 -21.38 24.00 -13.71
N GLU A 467 -22.02 22.84 -13.90
CA GLU A 467 -22.96 22.26 -12.93
C GLU A 467 -22.29 21.92 -11.60
N ILE A 468 -21.10 21.32 -11.63
CA ILE A 468 -20.31 21.00 -10.43
C ILE A 468 -19.85 22.30 -9.75
N GLY A 469 -19.36 23.28 -10.51
CA GLY A 469 -18.92 24.56 -9.99
C GLY A 469 -20.05 25.33 -9.32
N LYS A 470 -21.24 25.35 -9.94
CA LYS A 470 -22.46 25.92 -9.34
C LYS A 470 -22.79 25.24 -8.02
N TYR A 471 -22.80 23.91 -7.99
CA TYR A 471 -23.03 23.15 -6.75
C TYR A 471 -21.98 23.49 -5.67
N CYS A 472 -20.71 23.60 -6.04
CA CYS A 472 -19.64 23.96 -5.10
C CYS A 472 -19.86 25.36 -4.53
N ASN A 473 -20.17 26.35 -5.37
CA ASN A 473 -20.44 27.72 -4.94
C ASN A 473 -21.65 27.81 -4.00
N GLU A 474 -22.76 27.12 -4.34
CA GLU A 474 -23.97 27.07 -3.52
C GLU A 474 -23.74 26.45 -2.14
N ASN A 475 -22.74 25.59 -2.00
CA ASN A 475 -22.43 24.87 -0.76
C ASN A 475 -21.11 25.35 -0.12
N ASN A 476 -20.53 26.46 -0.59
CA ASN A 476 -19.25 27.02 -0.12
C ASN A 476 -18.08 26.00 -0.13
N ILE A 477 -18.04 25.16 -1.16
CA ILE A 477 -17.01 24.14 -1.36
C ILE A 477 -15.89 24.71 -2.23
N PHE A 478 -14.64 24.56 -1.83
CA PHE A 478 -13.50 24.96 -2.66
C PHE A 478 -13.32 24.01 -3.84
N PHE A 479 -13.52 24.52 -5.06
CA PHE A 479 -13.49 23.70 -6.26
C PHE A 479 -12.11 23.73 -6.94
N ILE A 480 -11.50 22.54 -7.10
CA ILE A 480 -10.26 22.32 -7.83
C ILE A 480 -10.55 21.47 -9.07
N LEU A 481 -10.08 21.94 -10.22
CA LEU A 481 -10.20 21.22 -11.48
C LEU A 481 -8.84 20.62 -11.88
N LEU A 482 -8.77 19.29 -11.93
CA LEU A 482 -7.60 18.56 -12.40
C LEU A 482 -7.80 18.21 -13.88
N GLY A 483 -6.95 18.76 -14.74
CA GLY A 483 -6.95 18.54 -16.18
C GLY A 483 -6.72 17.08 -16.58
N PRO A 484 -7.01 16.72 -17.84
CA PRO A 484 -6.85 15.36 -18.33
C PRO A 484 -5.38 14.95 -18.39
N ASN A 485 -5.09 13.68 -18.14
CA ASN A 485 -3.80 13.10 -18.48
C ASN A 485 -3.67 12.90 -20.00
N LEU A 486 -2.47 13.05 -20.56
CA LEU A 486 -2.21 12.87 -22.00
C LEU A 486 -2.21 11.39 -22.41
N ARG A 487 -3.40 10.81 -22.55
CA ARG A 487 -3.49 9.47 -23.13
C ARG A 487 -2.89 9.47 -24.53
N SER A 488 -2.07 8.46 -24.80
CA SER A 488 -1.20 8.44 -25.99
C SER A 488 -1.33 7.15 -26.77
N LYS A 489 -2.47 6.45 -26.66
CA LYS A 489 -2.68 5.18 -27.34
C LYS A 489 -2.61 5.37 -28.86
N THR A 490 -3.14 6.49 -29.36
CA THR A 490 -3.16 6.84 -30.78
C THR A 490 -2.58 8.25 -31.03
N LYS A 491 -2.47 8.67 -32.30
CA LYS A 491 -1.89 9.98 -32.64
C LYS A 491 -2.83 11.15 -32.32
N GLU A 492 -4.14 10.93 -32.37
CA GLU A 492 -5.13 11.99 -32.14
C GLU A 492 -5.44 12.20 -30.64
N GLU A 493 -5.35 11.17 -29.81
CA GLU A 493 -5.69 11.25 -28.37
C GLU A 493 -4.95 12.38 -27.63
N PRO A 494 -3.61 12.54 -27.73
CA PRO A 494 -2.90 13.64 -27.05
C PRO A 494 -3.34 15.01 -27.53
N LYS A 495 -3.64 15.17 -28.84
CA LYS A 495 -4.07 16.45 -29.41
C LYS A 495 -5.41 16.87 -28.83
N PHE A 496 -6.35 15.93 -28.76
CA PHE A 496 -7.67 16.18 -28.18
C PHE A 496 -7.61 16.44 -26.68
N CYS A 497 -6.76 15.74 -25.92
CA CYS A 497 -6.55 16.05 -24.50
C CYS A 497 -6.02 17.48 -24.30
N ARG A 498 -5.03 17.92 -25.08
CA ARG A 498 -4.50 19.29 -25.02
C ARG A 498 -5.55 20.32 -25.42
N GLU A 499 -6.34 20.04 -26.44
CA GLU A 499 -7.41 20.93 -26.87
C GLU A 499 -8.50 21.06 -25.79
N LEU A 500 -8.90 19.95 -25.17
CA LEU A 500 -9.85 19.95 -24.04
C LEU A 500 -9.28 20.73 -22.85
N ASP A 501 -8.03 20.45 -22.45
CA ASP A 501 -7.34 21.13 -21.36
C ASP A 501 -7.31 22.65 -21.58
N LYS A 502 -6.89 23.10 -22.78
CA LYS A 502 -6.90 24.52 -23.18
C LYS A 502 -8.30 25.12 -23.12
N LYS A 503 -9.29 24.48 -23.76
CA LYS A 503 -10.67 24.98 -23.80
C LYS A 503 -11.28 25.13 -22.41
N VAL A 504 -11.02 24.17 -21.53
CA VAL A 504 -11.46 24.22 -20.14
C VAL A 504 -10.77 25.36 -19.40
N ARG A 505 -9.44 25.49 -19.52
CA ARG A 505 -8.68 26.54 -18.86
C ARG A 505 -9.11 27.94 -19.29
N ASP A 506 -9.29 28.14 -20.60
CA ASP A 506 -9.74 29.42 -21.17
C ASP A 506 -11.16 29.79 -20.72
N LYS A 507 -12.04 28.77 -20.57
CA LYS A 507 -13.44 28.95 -20.16
C LYS A 507 -13.60 29.23 -18.67
N PHE A 508 -12.68 28.73 -17.84
CA PHE A 508 -12.75 28.85 -16.38
C PHE A 508 -11.47 29.47 -15.77
N PRO A 509 -11.12 30.72 -16.13
CA PRO A 509 -9.86 31.35 -15.69
C PRO A 509 -9.76 31.56 -14.18
N ASN A 510 -10.90 31.61 -13.49
CA ASN A 510 -10.99 31.87 -12.05
C ASN A 510 -11.08 30.58 -11.20
N ILE A 511 -11.10 29.40 -11.82
CA ILE A 511 -11.11 28.13 -11.08
C ILE A 511 -9.67 27.71 -10.79
N SER A 512 -9.42 27.20 -9.58
CA SER A 512 -8.16 26.58 -9.21
C SER A 512 -7.87 25.38 -10.13
N TYR A 513 -6.94 25.55 -11.07
CA TYR A 513 -6.65 24.56 -12.10
C TYR A 513 -5.31 23.85 -11.87
N VAL A 514 -5.31 22.53 -11.98
CA VAL A 514 -4.10 21.69 -11.98
C VAL A 514 -3.96 21.03 -13.33
N THR A 515 -2.91 21.38 -14.09
CA THR A 515 -2.64 20.72 -15.37
C THR A 515 -2.31 19.23 -15.17
N GLY A 516 -2.93 18.37 -15.97
CA GLY A 516 -2.78 16.91 -15.91
C GLY A 516 -1.58 16.34 -16.69
N PHE A 517 -0.65 17.17 -17.16
CA PHE A 517 0.52 16.71 -17.93
C PHE A 517 1.68 17.71 -17.93
N GLU A 518 2.83 17.28 -18.45
CA GLU A 518 3.97 18.15 -18.78
C GLU A 518 4.04 18.31 -20.31
N GLU A 519 4.32 19.54 -20.77
CA GLU A 519 4.42 19.84 -22.21
C GLU A 519 5.60 19.10 -22.85
N ASP A 520 6.71 18.99 -22.11
CA ASP A 520 7.96 18.34 -22.54
C ASP A 520 8.04 16.84 -22.18
N GLY A 521 6.97 16.30 -21.60
CA GLY A 521 6.97 14.96 -21.03
C GLY A 521 7.10 13.86 -22.09
N LYS A 522 8.27 13.20 -22.17
CA LYS A 522 8.41 11.93 -22.90
C LYS A 522 7.35 10.94 -22.39
N ARG A 523 6.56 10.37 -23.29
CA ARG A 523 5.45 9.43 -23.01
C ARG A 523 5.81 8.35 -21.98
N ASP A 524 7.01 7.79 -22.10
CA ASP A 524 7.51 6.69 -21.26
C ASP A 524 7.72 7.10 -19.80
N LYS A 525 7.76 8.41 -19.51
CA LYS A 525 7.80 8.93 -18.15
C LYS A 525 6.44 9.01 -17.50
N ILE A 526 5.35 9.18 -18.27
CA ILE A 526 4.01 9.45 -17.74
C ILE A 526 3.18 8.17 -17.61
N PHE A 527 3.28 7.27 -18.58
CA PHE A 527 2.56 6.00 -18.59
C PHE A 527 3.52 4.84 -18.49
N GLN A 528 3.02 3.75 -17.94
CA GLN A 528 3.65 2.44 -18.04
C GLN A 528 3.55 1.91 -19.47
N LYS A 529 4.24 0.79 -19.75
CA LYS A 529 4.29 0.19 -21.09
C LYS A 529 2.91 -0.08 -21.70
N ASN A 530 1.91 -0.43 -20.88
CA ASN A 530 0.53 -0.66 -21.33
C ASN A 530 -0.21 0.62 -21.83
N GLY A 531 0.35 1.82 -21.61
CA GLY A 531 -0.25 3.09 -22.05
C GLY A 531 -1.57 3.47 -21.36
N ILE A 532 -2.02 2.70 -20.37
CA ILE A 532 -3.27 2.92 -19.62
C ILE A 532 -2.95 3.34 -18.20
N HIS A 533 -2.06 2.61 -17.55
CA HIS A 533 -1.65 2.88 -16.19
C HIS A 533 -0.56 3.95 -16.20
N VAL A 534 -0.71 4.95 -15.34
CA VAL A 534 0.29 5.99 -15.16
C VAL A 534 1.49 5.49 -14.34
N SER A 535 2.63 6.18 -14.46
CA SER A 535 3.86 5.84 -13.77
C SER A 535 3.91 6.43 -12.35
N LYS A 536 4.84 5.93 -11.52
CA LYS A 536 5.17 6.53 -10.22
C LYS A 536 5.63 8.00 -10.34
N PHE A 537 6.31 8.36 -11.44
CA PHE A 537 6.69 9.74 -11.72
C PHE A 537 5.44 10.63 -11.85
N TYR A 538 4.46 10.20 -12.64
CA TYR A 538 3.23 10.95 -12.84
C TYR A 538 2.42 11.11 -11.54
N HIS A 539 2.36 10.06 -10.71
CA HIS A 539 1.77 10.16 -9.37
C HIS A 539 2.45 11.22 -8.50
N SER A 540 3.78 11.27 -8.53
CA SER A 540 4.55 12.27 -7.76
C SER A 540 4.34 13.69 -8.29
N LEU A 541 4.28 13.85 -9.62
CA LEU A 541 4.00 15.13 -10.29
C LEU A 541 2.64 15.69 -9.88
N ILE A 542 1.57 14.90 -10.03
CA ILE A 542 0.21 15.35 -9.68
C ILE A 542 0.09 15.60 -8.19
N ALA A 543 0.70 14.77 -7.34
CA ALA A 543 0.69 15.00 -5.90
C ALA A 543 1.30 16.36 -5.52
N LYS A 544 2.46 16.68 -6.09
CA LYS A 544 3.13 17.97 -5.86
C LYS A 544 2.25 19.14 -6.29
N ARG A 545 1.76 19.12 -7.53
CA ARG A 545 0.92 20.21 -8.08
C ARG A 545 -0.36 20.40 -7.26
N LEU A 546 -1.05 19.31 -6.94
CA LEU A 546 -2.28 19.36 -6.16
C LEU A 546 -2.04 19.85 -4.73
N SER A 547 -0.95 19.42 -4.10
CA SER A 547 -0.58 19.88 -2.77
C SER A 547 -0.35 21.39 -2.72
N ASN A 548 0.28 21.97 -3.74
CA ASN A 548 0.51 23.43 -3.80
C ASN A 548 -0.80 24.20 -3.88
N VAL A 549 -1.76 23.73 -4.68
CA VAL A 549 -3.08 24.39 -4.81
C VAL A 549 -3.87 24.32 -3.51
N ILE A 550 -3.85 23.17 -2.82
CA ILE A 550 -4.55 23.00 -1.54
C ILE A 550 -3.89 23.87 -0.45
N LYS A 551 -2.55 23.93 -0.41
CA LYS A 551 -1.80 24.74 0.55
C LYS A 551 -2.09 26.23 0.41
N ASN A 552 -2.13 26.76 -0.80
CA ASN A 552 -2.37 28.19 -1.04
C ASN A 552 -3.76 28.67 -0.59
N ARG A 553 -4.67 27.76 -0.27
CA ARG A 553 -6.01 28.07 0.25
C ARG A 553 -6.05 28.13 1.79
N SER A 554 -5.20 27.34 2.42
CA SER A 554 -5.16 27.11 3.87
C SER A 554 -4.27 28.15 4.53
#